data_AF-A0A926KK31-F1
#
_entry.id   AF-A0A926KK31-F1
#
_cell.length_a   1.000
_cell.length_b   1.000
_cell.length_c   1.000
_cell.angle_alpha   90.00
_cell.angle_beta   90.00
_cell.angle_gamma   90.00
#
_symmetry.space_group_name_H-M   'P 1'
#
loop_
_entity.id
_entity.type
_entity.pdbx_description
1 polymer ?
#
loop_
_entity_poly.entity_id
_entity_poly.type
_entity_poly.pdbx_seq_one_letter_code
_entity_poly.pdbx_strand_id
1 'polypeptide(L)'
;MTDHVQPDLFGEFDRAQEQAERDQQPATCPACGTIEPNAYLLSNNHGYDAARSEGPGGFPHGHHPIYRDECTAQRLVTNHIIYATRRNNVDQLARDKQRGRELGLDVEAIEADARQEMHEKNKRTTRQH
;
A
#
# COMPACT_ATOMS: atom_id res chain seq x y z
N MET A 1 -2.35 33.96 35.16
CA MET A 1 -2.16 32.51 34.93
C MET A 1 -0.89 32.39 34.13
N THR A 2 0.23 32.18 34.81
CA THR A 2 1.51 31.93 34.16
C THR A 2 1.50 30.47 33.74
N ASP A 3 1.44 30.22 32.43
CA ASP A 3 1.61 28.89 31.88
C ASP A 3 2.98 28.36 32.32
N HIS A 4 2.97 27.43 33.28
CA HIS A 4 4.14 26.67 33.67
C HIS A 4 4.47 25.69 32.54
N VAL A 5 5.11 26.18 31.49
CA VAL A 5 5.77 25.32 30.51
C VAL A 5 6.95 24.68 31.24
N GLN A 6 6.85 23.39 31.55
CA GLN A 6 8.01 22.64 32.05
C GLN A 6 9.10 22.68 30.97
N PRO A 7 10.34 23.08 31.30
CA PRO A 7 11.43 22.96 30.36
C PRO A 7 11.64 21.48 30.01
N ASP A 8 11.66 21.19 28.72
CA ASP A 8 11.90 19.85 28.18
C ASP A 8 13.34 19.42 28.46
N LEU A 9 13.51 18.68 29.55
CA LEU A 9 14.81 18.22 30.06
C LEU A 9 15.50 17.20 29.13
N PHE A 10 14.81 16.67 28.11
CA PHE A 10 15.31 15.59 27.25
C PHE A 10 15.09 15.83 25.73
N GLY A 11 14.63 17.02 25.33
CA GLY A 11 14.39 17.37 23.92
C GLY A 11 13.32 16.49 23.25
N GLU A 12 12.41 15.89 24.02
CA GLU A 12 11.32 15.03 23.52
C GLU A 12 10.20 15.84 22.89
N PHE A 13 9.91 17.03 23.42
CA PHE A 13 8.93 17.98 22.90
C PHE A 13 9.40 18.56 21.57
N ASP A 14 10.67 18.98 21.49
CA ASP A 14 11.27 19.52 20.26
C ASP A 14 11.26 18.46 19.14
N ARG A 15 11.62 17.21 19.45
CA ARG A 15 11.58 16.09 18.49
C ARG A 15 10.16 15.72 18.05
N ALA A 16 9.19 15.77 18.97
CA ALA A 16 7.80 15.51 18.64
C ALA A 16 7.21 16.62 17.75
N GLN A 17 7.57 17.88 18.00
CA GLN A 17 7.15 19.01 17.20
C GLN A 17 7.77 18.97 15.80
N GLU A 18 9.08 18.69 15.68
CA GLU A 18 9.74 18.51 14.38
C GLU A 18 9.13 17.36 13.57
N GLN A 19 8.82 16.23 14.21
CA GLN A 19 8.14 15.12 13.54
C GLN A 19 6.73 15.51 13.08
N ALA A 20 5.96 16.21 13.92
CA ALA A 20 4.63 16.67 13.58
C ALA A 20 4.62 17.68 12.41
N GLU A 21 5.61 18.57 12.34
CA GLU A 21 5.78 19.51 11.24
C GLU A 21 6.15 18.80 9.92
N ARG A 22 7.01 17.77 9.99
CA ARG A 22 7.33 16.93 8.83
C ARG A 22 6.13 16.12 8.38
N ASP A 23 5.35 15.59 9.31
CA ASP A 23 4.19 14.76 9.01
C ASP A 23 3.10 15.54 8.30
N GLN A 24 3.06 16.87 8.41
CA GLN A 24 2.13 17.76 7.70
C GLN A 24 2.52 18.04 6.25
N GLN A 25 3.74 17.70 5.82
CA GLN A 25 4.19 18.00 4.47
C GLN A 25 3.70 16.94 3.47
N PRO A 26 3.25 17.36 2.26
CA PRO A 26 2.90 16.44 1.20
C PRO A 26 4.06 15.50 0.87
N ALA A 27 3.73 14.22 0.66
CA ALA A 27 4.73 13.19 0.39
C ALA A 27 4.26 12.29 -0.77
N THR A 28 5.20 11.88 -1.62
CA THR A 28 4.91 11.08 -2.82
C THR A 28 5.29 9.63 -2.58
N CYS A 29 4.38 8.70 -2.91
CA CYS A 29 4.69 7.28 -2.89
C CYS A 29 5.66 6.92 -4.02
N PRO A 30 6.83 6.31 -3.74
CA PRO A 30 7.79 5.96 -4.78
C PRO A 30 7.33 4.81 -5.67
N ALA A 31 6.38 3.98 -5.22
CA ALA A 31 5.88 2.83 -5.98
C ALA A 31 4.78 3.19 -7.00
N CYS A 32 3.80 4.00 -6.59
CA CYS A 32 2.63 4.32 -7.43
C CYS A 32 2.56 5.79 -7.85
N GLY A 33 3.48 6.65 -7.38
CA GLY A 33 3.51 8.08 -7.69
C GLY A 33 2.38 8.89 -7.07
N THR A 34 1.52 8.30 -6.24
CA THR A 34 0.44 9.04 -5.57
C THR A 34 1.02 10.05 -4.58
N ILE A 35 0.54 11.30 -4.65
CA ILE A 35 0.87 12.35 -3.69
C ILE A 35 -0.19 12.32 -2.59
N GLU A 36 0.25 12.11 -1.36
CA GLU A 36 -0.61 12.23 -0.18
C GLU A 36 -0.43 13.63 0.43
N PRO A 37 -1.50 14.22 1.00
CA PRO A 37 -1.44 15.56 1.59
C PRO A 37 -0.41 15.71 2.71
N ASN A 38 -0.07 14.60 3.37
CA ASN A 38 0.78 14.58 4.54
C ASN A 38 1.49 13.21 4.66
N ALA A 39 2.64 13.14 5.32
CA ALA A 39 3.45 11.91 5.38
C ALA A 39 2.81 10.81 6.22
N TYR A 40 1.95 11.18 7.19
CA TYR A 40 1.15 10.21 7.93
C TYR A 40 0.22 9.41 7.01
N LEU A 41 -0.48 10.08 6.08
CA LEU A 41 -1.35 9.43 5.10
C LEU A 41 -0.54 8.59 4.11
N LEU A 42 0.66 9.03 3.73
CA LEU A 42 1.56 8.21 2.92
C LEU A 42 1.93 6.91 3.64
N SER A 43 2.33 6.99 4.90
CA SER A 43 2.67 5.83 5.72
C SER A 43 1.47 4.91 5.91
N ASN A 44 0.32 5.46 6.26
CA ASN A 44 -0.88 4.66 6.51
C ASN A 44 -1.45 4.00 5.24
N ASN A 45 -1.54 4.74 4.14
CA ASN A 45 -2.22 4.27 2.93
C ASN A 45 -1.29 3.45 2.02
N HIS A 46 -0.01 3.81 1.96
CA HIS A 46 0.96 3.21 1.03
C HIS A 46 2.05 2.42 1.73
N GLY A 47 2.15 2.49 3.06
CA GLY A 47 3.18 1.81 3.84
C GLY A 47 4.54 2.47 3.78
N TYR A 48 4.65 3.70 3.26
CA TYR A 48 5.93 4.40 3.11
C TYR A 48 6.17 5.40 4.23
N ASP A 49 7.28 5.22 4.94
CA ASP A 49 7.80 6.21 5.86
C ASP A 49 8.65 7.22 5.08
N ALA A 50 8.10 8.42 4.88
CA ALA A 50 8.79 9.52 4.20
C ALA A 50 10.05 9.97 4.95
N ALA A 51 10.08 9.85 6.27
CA ALA A 51 11.21 10.28 7.09
C ALA A 51 12.41 9.33 6.95
N ARG A 52 12.14 8.04 6.75
CA ARG A 52 13.17 7.00 6.63
C ARG A 52 13.44 6.56 5.19
N SER A 53 12.63 7.02 4.23
CA SER A 53 12.64 6.52 2.84
C SER A 53 12.48 5.00 2.77
N GLU A 54 11.73 4.45 3.72
CA GLU A 54 11.45 3.02 3.83
C GLU A 54 10.03 2.75 3.33
N GLY A 55 9.84 1.62 2.67
CA GLY A 55 8.56 1.08 2.27
C GLY A 55 7.89 0.22 3.34
N PRO A 56 6.88 -0.56 2.95
CA PRO A 56 6.08 -1.35 3.89
C PRO A 56 6.94 -2.15 4.86
N GLY A 57 6.65 -2.05 6.16
CA GLY A 57 7.37 -2.79 7.20
C GLY A 57 8.83 -2.38 7.42
N GLY A 58 9.27 -1.22 6.94
CA GLY A 58 10.64 -0.73 7.11
C GLY A 58 11.63 -1.24 6.04
N PHE A 59 11.14 -1.93 5.01
CA PHE A 59 12.00 -2.44 3.93
C PHE A 59 12.24 -1.36 2.89
N PRO A 60 13.45 -1.23 2.31
CA PRO A 60 13.65 -0.39 1.14
C PRO A 60 12.68 -0.77 0.00
N HIS A 61 12.30 0.21 -0.82
CA HIS A 61 11.46 -0.03 -1.99
C HIS A 61 12.01 -1.19 -2.85
N GLY A 62 11.15 -2.12 -3.27
CA GLY A 62 11.53 -3.30 -4.06
C GLY A 62 12.09 -4.48 -3.27
N HIS A 63 12.40 -4.31 -1.97
CA HIS A 63 13.09 -5.33 -1.18
C HIS A 63 12.18 -6.12 -0.24
N HIS A 64 10.91 -5.73 -0.11
CA HIS A 64 9.99 -6.45 0.76
C HIS A 64 9.66 -7.84 0.17
N PRO A 65 9.76 -8.95 0.95
CA PRO A 65 9.59 -10.30 0.43
C PRO A 65 8.19 -10.58 -0.17
N ILE A 66 7.17 -9.94 0.41
CA ILE A 66 5.76 -10.03 -0.04
C ILE A 66 5.40 -8.92 -1.03
N TYR A 67 5.50 -7.64 -0.62
CA TYR A 67 5.07 -6.51 -1.45
C TYR A 67 5.95 -6.27 -2.68
N ARG A 68 7.25 -6.63 -2.64
CA ARG A 68 8.24 -6.35 -3.70
C ARG A 68 8.24 -4.87 -4.07
N ASP A 69 7.93 -4.55 -5.32
CA ASP A 69 7.88 -3.19 -5.86
C ASP A 69 6.53 -2.50 -5.61
N GLU A 70 5.55 -3.19 -5.01
CA GLU A 70 4.23 -2.61 -4.75
C GLU A 70 4.20 -1.82 -3.43
N CYS A 71 3.39 -0.75 -3.39
CA CYS A 71 2.94 -0.18 -2.12
C CYS A 71 1.80 -1.00 -1.48
N THR A 72 1.46 -0.70 -0.23
CA THR A 72 0.34 -1.34 0.47
C THR A 72 -0.98 -1.22 -0.31
N ALA A 73 -1.30 -0.04 -0.84
CA ALA A 73 -2.52 0.17 -1.61
C ALA A 73 -2.57 -0.67 -2.90
N GLN A 74 -1.46 -0.73 -3.64
CA GLN A 74 -1.34 -1.56 -4.85
C GLN A 74 -1.54 -3.04 -4.53
N ARG A 75 -0.92 -3.55 -3.44
CA ARG A 75 -1.08 -4.94 -3.02
C ARG A 75 -2.51 -5.29 -2.62
N LEU A 76 -3.18 -4.39 -1.89
CA LEU A 76 -4.58 -4.59 -1.50
C LEU A 76 -5.48 -4.70 -2.73
N VAL A 77 -5.34 -3.79 -3.69
CA VAL A 77 -6.12 -3.80 -4.93
C VAL A 77 -5.83 -5.04 -5.78
N THR A 78 -4.55 -5.43 -5.89
CA THR A 78 -4.15 -6.68 -6.57
C THR A 78 -4.86 -7.89 -5.96
N ASN A 79 -4.86 -8.00 -4.63
CA ASN A 79 -5.55 -9.09 -3.93
C ASN A 79 -7.06 -9.05 -4.12
N HIS A 80 -7.68 -7.86 -4.16
CA HIS A 80 -9.10 -7.71 -4.41
C HIS A 80 -9.50 -8.14 -5.83
N ILE A 81 -8.71 -7.77 -6.85
CA ILE A 81 -8.90 -8.22 -8.23
C ILE A 81 -8.84 -9.75 -8.27
N ILE A 82 -7.78 -10.36 -7.72
CA ILE A 82 -7.63 -11.82 -7.66
C ILE A 82 -8.85 -12.48 -6.98
N TYR A 83 -9.30 -11.93 -5.86
CA TYR A 83 -10.46 -12.44 -5.13
C TYR A 83 -11.75 -12.35 -5.96
N ALA A 84 -12.02 -11.18 -6.53
CA ALA A 84 -13.22 -10.92 -7.32
C ALA A 84 -13.27 -11.82 -8.57
N THR A 85 -12.12 -12.00 -9.25
CA THR A 85 -11.97 -12.93 -10.37
C THR A 85 -12.29 -14.36 -9.96
N ARG A 86 -11.74 -14.84 -8.84
CA ARG A 86 -11.99 -16.20 -8.33
C ARG A 86 -13.45 -16.44 -7.94
N ARG A 87 -14.16 -15.39 -7.51
CA ARG A 87 -15.58 -15.44 -7.12
C ARG A 87 -16.55 -15.08 -8.23
N ASN A 88 -16.05 -14.74 -9.42
CA ASN A 88 -16.85 -14.22 -10.53
C ASN A 88 -17.73 -13.01 -10.12
N ASN A 89 -17.22 -12.15 -9.22
CA ASN A 89 -17.92 -10.96 -8.75
C ASN A 89 -17.61 -9.78 -9.69
N VAL A 90 -18.43 -9.63 -10.73
CA VAL A 90 -18.20 -8.67 -11.83
C VAL A 90 -18.18 -7.22 -11.34
N ASP A 91 -19.09 -6.84 -10.45
CA ASP A 91 -19.19 -5.45 -9.98
C ASP A 91 -17.98 -5.04 -9.14
N GLN A 92 -17.53 -5.94 -8.26
CA GLN A 92 -16.33 -5.72 -7.47
C GLN A 92 -15.10 -5.66 -8.37
N LEU A 93 -14.98 -6.61 -9.31
CA LEU A 93 -13.88 -6.65 -10.26
C LEU A 93 -13.77 -5.35 -11.08
N ALA A 94 -14.89 -4.81 -11.56
CA ALA A 94 -14.90 -3.55 -12.30
C ALA A 94 -14.38 -2.37 -11.47
N ARG A 95 -14.82 -2.25 -10.20
CA ARG A 95 -14.36 -1.19 -9.29
C ARG A 95 -12.88 -1.33 -8.95
N ASP A 96 -12.43 -2.55 -8.63
CA ASP A 96 -11.05 -2.80 -8.22
C ASP A 96 -10.09 -2.65 -9.41
N LYS A 97 -10.48 -3.04 -10.63
CA LYS A 97 -9.69 -2.77 -11.85
C LYS A 97 -9.58 -1.28 -12.13
N GLN A 98 -10.66 -0.52 -11.95
CA GLN A 98 -10.59 0.94 -12.09
C GLN A 98 -9.59 1.53 -11.10
N ARG A 99 -9.70 1.17 -9.82
CA ARG A 99 -8.77 1.62 -8.79
C ARG A 99 -7.33 1.18 -9.06
N GLY A 100 -7.12 -0.02 -9.59
CA GLY A 100 -5.80 -0.54 -9.91
C GLY A 100 -5.10 0.26 -11.00
N ARG A 101 -5.84 0.68 -12.03
CA ARG A 101 -5.31 1.55 -13.10
C ARG A 101 -4.89 2.91 -12.57
N GLU A 102 -5.66 3.50 -11.65
CA GLU A 102 -5.29 4.75 -10.98
C GLU A 102 -4.00 4.64 -10.16
N LEU A 103 -3.69 3.45 -9.66
CA LEU A 103 -2.46 3.15 -8.94
C LEU A 103 -1.32 2.65 -9.84
N GLY A 104 -1.49 2.68 -11.16
CA GLY A 104 -0.47 2.26 -12.13
C GLY A 104 -0.26 0.75 -12.25
N LEU A 105 -1.23 -0.08 -11.83
CA LEU A 105 -1.14 -1.53 -11.96
C LEU A 105 -1.53 -2.00 -13.36
N ASP A 106 -0.89 -3.09 -13.81
CA ASP A 106 -1.36 -3.87 -14.96
C ASP A 106 -2.50 -4.80 -14.54
N VAL A 107 -3.70 -4.24 -14.47
CA VAL A 107 -4.89 -4.97 -13.99
C VAL A 107 -5.34 -6.09 -14.92
N GLU A 108 -4.98 -6.03 -16.20
CA GLU A 108 -5.33 -7.08 -17.16
C GLU A 108 -4.41 -8.29 -16.98
N ALA A 109 -3.11 -8.08 -16.75
CA ALA A 109 -2.19 -9.15 -16.38
C ALA A 109 -2.60 -9.83 -15.07
N ILE A 110 -2.93 -9.05 -14.03
CA ILE A 110 -3.38 -9.58 -12.73
C ILE A 110 -4.63 -10.46 -12.88
N GLU A 111 -5.62 -10.00 -13.65
CA GLU A 111 -6.84 -10.77 -13.90
C GLU A 111 -6.53 -12.06 -14.69
N ALA A 112 -5.70 -11.97 -15.73
CA ALA A 112 -5.32 -13.10 -16.57
C ALA A 112 -4.62 -14.19 -15.75
N ASP A 113 -3.66 -13.81 -14.91
CA ASP A 113 -2.94 -14.73 -14.02
C ASP A 113 -3.92 -15.40 -13.04
N ALA A 114 -4.82 -14.63 -12.42
CA ALA A 114 -5.82 -15.18 -11.50
C ALA A 114 -6.77 -16.19 -12.19
N ARG A 115 -7.16 -15.93 -13.45
CA ARG A 115 -7.97 -16.87 -14.26
C ARG A 115 -7.18 -18.13 -14.61
N GLN A 116 -5.91 -18.00 -14.97
CA GLN A 116 -5.04 -19.12 -15.29
C GLN A 116 -4.81 -20.04 -14.07
N GLU A 117 -4.56 -19.46 -12.90
CA GLU A 117 -4.43 -20.22 -11.65
C GLU A 117 -5.68 -21.06 -11.34
N MET A 118 -6.87 -20.49 -11.53
CA MET A 118 -8.14 -21.19 -11.33
C MET A 118 -8.31 -22.34 -12.32
N HIS A 119 -7.95 -22.14 -13.59
CA HIS A 119 -8.00 -23.19 -14.61
C HIS A 119 -7.08 -24.35 -14.28
N GLU A 120 -5.83 -24.06 -13.90
CA GLU A 120 -4.86 -25.09 -13.52
C GLU A 120 -5.26 -25.83 -12.24
N LYS A 121 -5.85 -25.14 -11.26
CA LYS A 121 -6.40 -25.77 -10.05
C LYS A 121 -7.53 -26.75 -10.40
N ASN A 122 -8.46 -26.35 -11.26
CA ASN A 122 -9.57 -27.20 -11.69
C ASN A 122 -9.09 -28.43 -12.48
N LYS A 123 -8.08 -28.30 -13.34
CA LYS A 123 -7.43 -29.43 -14.03
C LYS A 123 -6.77 -30.42 -13.06
N ARG A 124 -6.13 -29.93 -11.99
CA ARG A 124 -5.51 -30.81 -10.99
C ARG A 124 -6.56 -31.59 -10.20
N THR A 125 -7.65 -30.94 -9.80
CA THR A 125 -8.76 -31.61 -9.10
C THR A 125 -9.41 -32.70 -9.95
N THR A 126 -9.59 -32.46 -11.26
CA THR A 126 -10.20 -33.44 -12.17
C THR A 126 -9.29 -34.62 -12.52
N ARG A 127 -7.96 -34.52 -12.36
CA ARG A 127 -7.01 -35.63 -12.58
C ARG A 127 -6.86 -36.57 -11.38
N GLN A 128 -7.42 -36.22 -10.22
CA GLN A 128 -7.33 -36.99 -8.98
C GLN A 128 -8.58 -37.86 -8.70
N HIS A 129 -9.57 -37.81 -9.59
CA HIS A 129 -10.79 -38.61 -9.55
C HIS A 129 -10.85 -39.54 -10.76
#